data_AF-K6AUE8-F1
#
_entry.id   AF-K6AUE8-F1
#
_cell.length_a   1.000
_cell.length_b   1.000
_cell.length_c   1.000
_cell.angle_alpha   90.00
_cell.angle_beta   90.00
_cell.angle_gamma   90.00
#
_symmetry.space_group_name_H-M   'P 1'
#
loop_
_entity.id
_entity.type
_entity.pdbx_description
1 polymer ?
#
loop_
_entity_poly.entity_id
_entity_poly.type
_entity_poly.pdbx_seq_one_letter_code
_entity_poly.pdbx_strand_id
1 'polypeptide(L)'
;MRPEDYWFETGTPSYLVELLKHTHYDLYELANTETDADVLNSIDSTSSNPVPVIYQSGYLTIKDYDSRFGIYKVGFPNLEVEEGFVKYLLLFYTSVSAPKTPFEIRRFVREVE
;
A
#
# COMPACT_ATOMS: atom_id res chain seq x y z
N MET A 1 -3.30 -10.87 -22.93
CA MET A 1 -3.91 -10.21 -21.76
C MET A 1 -3.87 -11.22 -20.64
N ARG A 2 -3.19 -10.91 -19.52
CA ARG A 2 -2.97 -11.87 -18.44
C ARG A 2 -3.95 -11.61 -17.30
N PRO A 3 -4.34 -12.62 -16.50
CA PRO A 3 -5.25 -12.46 -15.37
C PRO A 3 -4.73 -11.53 -14.25
N GLU A 4 -3.45 -11.16 -14.31
CA GLU A 4 -2.70 -10.38 -13.32
C GLU A 4 -3.27 -8.96 -13.10
N ASP A 5 -4.04 -8.44 -14.06
CA ASP A 5 -4.50 -7.05 -14.05
C ASP A 5 -5.92 -6.86 -13.43
N TYR A 6 -6.68 -7.94 -13.24
CA TYR A 6 -8.10 -7.83 -12.85
C TYR A 6 -8.33 -7.37 -11.41
N TRP A 7 -7.40 -7.64 -10.47
CA TRP A 7 -7.52 -7.19 -9.08
C TRP A 7 -7.34 -5.66 -8.93
N PHE A 8 -6.59 -5.05 -9.85
CA PHE A 8 -6.25 -3.62 -9.81
C PHE A 8 -7.11 -2.74 -10.72
N GLU A 9 -7.85 -3.31 -11.68
CA GLU A 9 -8.54 -2.55 -12.73
C GLU A 9 -9.86 -1.89 -12.29
N THR A 10 -10.54 -2.34 -11.23
CA THR A 10 -11.96 -1.99 -11.04
C THR A 10 -12.32 -1.09 -9.85
N GLY A 11 -11.38 -0.46 -9.13
CA GLY A 11 -11.75 0.34 -7.96
C GLY A 11 -10.71 1.32 -7.44
N THR A 12 -10.77 2.56 -7.94
CA THR A 12 -10.12 3.79 -7.43
C THR A 12 -8.63 3.70 -7.06
N PRO A 13 -7.73 3.69 -8.07
CA PRO A 13 -6.28 3.72 -7.87
C PRO A 13 -5.74 4.94 -7.08
N SER A 14 -6.56 5.94 -6.77
CA SER A 14 -6.15 7.17 -6.08
C SER A 14 -6.39 7.13 -4.56
N TYR A 15 -7.42 6.44 -4.08
CA TYR A 15 -7.88 6.61 -2.69
C TYR A 15 -6.90 6.02 -1.65
N LEU A 16 -6.43 4.79 -1.85
CA LEU A 16 -5.45 4.17 -0.94
C LEU A 16 -4.14 4.95 -0.89
N VAL A 17 -3.76 5.55 -2.01
CA VAL A 17 -2.54 6.37 -2.13
C VAL A 17 -2.72 7.68 -1.37
N GLU A 18 -3.86 8.35 -1.54
CA GLU A 18 -4.19 9.56 -0.78
C GLU A 18 -4.20 9.27 0.72
N LEU A 19 -4.84 8.17 1.13
CA LEU A 19 -4.90 7.74 2.52
C LEU A 19 -3.50 7.53 3.12
N LEU A 20 -2.60 6.84 2.42
CA LEU A 20 -1.22 6.62 2.87
C LEU A 20 -0.41 7.92 2.91
N LYS A 21 -0.60 8.81 1.92
CA LYS A 21 0.04 10.14 1.91
C LYS A 21 -0.42 11.00 3.08
N HIS A 22 -1.71 10.97 3.41
CA HIS A 22 -2.30 11.74 4.51
C HIS A 22 -1.91 11.23 5.89
N THR A 23 -1.68 9.91 6.05
CA THR A 23 -1.35 9.28 7.34
C THR A 23 0.16 9.19 7.62
N HIS A 24 1.02 9.46 6.62
CA HIS A 24 2.49 9.31 6.72
C HIS A 24 2.93 7.92 7.22
N TYR A 25 2.15 6.90 6.88
CA TYR A 25 2.32 5.56 7.43
C TYR A 25 3.54 4.85 6.82
N ASP A 26 4.35 4.20 7.66
CA ASP A 26 5.48 3.40 7.20
C ASP A 26 4.99 2.07 6.61
N LEU A 27 5.40 1.77 5.38
CA LEU A 27 5.08 0.53 4.69
C LEU A 27 5.64 -0.71 5.41
N TYR A 28 6.75 -0.56 6.14
CA TYR A 28 7.30 -1.64 6.96
C TYR A 28 6.40 -1.95 8.17
N GLU A 29 5.79 -0.93 8.78
CA GLU A 29 4.86 -1.10 9.89
C GLU A 29 3.55 -1.75 9.43
N LEU A 30 3.10 -1.43 8.21
CA LEU A 30 1.90 -1.99 7.60
C LEU A 30 1.96 -3.52 7.43
N ALA A 31 3.14 -4.04 7.09
CA ALA A 31 3.33 -5.47 6.83
C ALA A 31 3.27 -6.33 8.12
N ASN A 32 3.40 -5.72 9.30
CA ASN A 32 3.49 -6.42 10.58
C ASN A 32 2.68 -5.73 11.69
N THR A 33 1.53 -5.13 11.35
CA THR A 33 0.73 -4.40 12.32
C THR A 33 -0.01 -5.34 13.28
N GLU A 34 -0.03 -4.95 14.56
CA GLU A 34 -0.90 -5.52 15.59
C GLU A 34 -2.08 -4.58 15.84
N THR A 35 -3.30 -5.12 15.88
CA THR A 35 -4.53 -4.34 15.97
C THR A 35 -5.64 -5.13 16.66
N ASP A 36 -6.59 -4.46 17.30
CA ASP A 36 -7.79 -5.11 17.84
C ASP A 36 -8.93 -5.19 16.80
N ALA A 37 -10.01 -5.89 17.17
CA ALA A 37 -11.19 -6.05 16.32
C ALA A 37 -11.94 -4.73 16.09
N ASP A 38 -11.91 -3.80 17.04
CA ASP A 38 -12.66 -2.53 16.93
C ASP A 38 -12.03 -1.66 15.84
N VAL A 39 -10.70 -1.62 15.78
CA VAL A 39 -9.96 -0.96 14.71
C VAL A 39 -10.26 -1.61 13.36
N LEU A 40 -10.20 -2.94 13.23
CA LEU A 40 -10.45 -3.63 11.95
C LEU A 40 -11.88 -3.46 11.42
N ASN A 41 -12.85 -3.27 12.33
CA ASN A 41 -14.25 -3.04 12.02
C ASN A 41 -14.62 -1.55 11.96
N SER A 42 -13.66 -0.64 12.16
CA SER A 42 -13.94 0.80 12.17
C SER A 42 -14.31 1.30 10.78
N ILE A 43 -15.41 2.08 10.72
CA ILE A 43 -15.88 2.77 9.51
C ILE A 43 -15.16 4.11 9.35
N ASP A 44 -14.57 4.65 10.42
CA ASP A 44 -13.83 5.92 10.42
C ASP A 44 -12.36 5.75 10.00
N SER A 45 -12.19 4.98 8.94
CA SER A 45 -10.91 4.55 8.40
C SER A 45 -10.19 5.65 7.60
N THR A 46 -10.68 6.90 7.69
CA THR A 46 -10.36 7.99 6.76
C THR A 46 -9.42 9.05 7.33
N SER A 47 -9.17 9.07 8.64
CA SER A 47 -8.52 10.22 9.29
C SER A 47 -7.18 9.95 9.98
N SER A 48 -6.86 8.72 10.38
CA SER A 48 -5.64 8.46 11.17
C SER A 48 -4.98 7.09 11.00
N ASN A 49 -5.75 6.03 10.77
CA ASN A 49 -5.21 4.68 10.62
C ASN A 49 -5.61 4.08 9.25
N PRO A 50 -4.66 3.77 8.36
CA PRO A 50 -4.95 3.20 7.05
C PRO A 50 -5.24 1.68 7.10
N VAL A 51 -4.91 1.00 8.20
CA VAL A 51 -5.00 -0.46 8.35
C VAL A 51 -6.41 -1.00 8.09
N PRO A 52 -7.50 -0.41 8.61
CA PRO A 52 -8.85 -0.92 8.37
C PRO A 52 -9.23 -0.85 6.88
N VAL A 53 -8.88 0.22 6.16
CA VAL A 53 -9.16 0.33 4.71
C VAL A 53 -8.39 -0.74 3.93
N ILE A 54 -7.11 -0.90 4.25
CA ILE A 54 -6.23 -1.83 3.53
C ILE A 54 -6.64 -3.28 3.81
N TYR A 55 -7.09 -3.58 5.02
CA TYR A 55 -7.69 -4.86 5.38
C TYR A 55 -9.01 -5.11 4.64
N GLN A 56 -9.96 -4.16 4.66
CA GLN A 56 -11.27 -4.32 4.00
C GLN A 56 -11.16 -4.38 2.47
N SER A 57 -10.11 -3.78 1.89
CA SER A 57 -9.81 -3.89 0.44
C SER A 57 -9.08 -5.19 0.07
N GLY A 58 -8.74 -6.04 1.05
CA GLY A 58 -8.18 -7.37 0.84
C GLY A 58 -6.67 -7.42 0.66
N TYR A 59 -5.94 -6.31 0.84
CA TYR A 59 -4.47 -6.30 0.81
C TYR A 59 -3.86 -6.87 2.08
N LEU A 60 -4.52 -6.72 3.23
CA LEU A 60 -4.13 -7.34 4.49
C LEU A 60 -5.10 -8.43 4.90
N THR A 61 -4.58 -9.45 5.59
CA THR A 61 -5.35 -10.53 6.19
C THR A 61 -4.85 -10.82 7.60
N ILE A 62 -5.65 -11.55 8.38
CA ILE A 62 -5.26 -12.02 9.72
C ILE A 62 -4.17 -13.08 9.56
N LYS A 63 -3.03 -12.84 10.20
CA LYS A 63 -1.90 -13.78 10.25
C LYS A 63 -1.88 -14.55 11.57
N ASP A 64 -2.32 -13.93 12.66
CA ASP A 64 -2.37 -14.55 13.98
C ASP A 64 -3.37 -13.83 14.91
N TYR A 65 -3.72 -14.45 16.03
CA TYR A 65 -4.61 -13.90 17.05
C TYR A 65 -4.17 -14.28 18.47
N ASP A 66 -3.79 -13.28 19.28
CA ASP A 66 -3.56 -13.46 20.71
C ASP A 66 -4.89 -13.30 21.48
N SER A 67 -5.49 -14.44 21.82
CA SER A 67 -6.76 -14.52 22.54
C SER A 67 -6.70 -13.97 23.97
N ARG A 68 -5.51 -13.79 24.56
CA ARG A 68 -5.38 -13.24 25.91
C ARG A 68 -5.59 -11.73 25.92
N PHE A 69 -5.20 -11.06 24.84
CA PHE A 69 -5.26 -9.60 24.71
C PHE A 69 -6.30 -9.14 23.68
N GLY A 70 -6.90 -10.06 22.92
CA GLY A 70 -7.84 -9.72 21.85
C GLY A 70 -7.15 -9.03 20.66
N ILE A 71 -5.85 -9.31 20.46
CA ILE A 71 -5.02 -8.64 19.45
C ILE A 71 -4.85 -9.55 18.24
N TYR A 72 -5.13 -8.99 17.07
CA TYR A 72 -4.89 -9.59 15.77
C TYR A 72 -3.57 -9.08 15.21
N LYS A 73 -2.78 -10.02 14.69
CA LYS A 73 -1.66 -9.69 13.81
C LYS A 73 -2.17 -9.69 12.38
N VAL A 74 -1.98 -8.59 11.66
CA VAL A 74 -2.31 -8.48 10.25
C VAL A 74 -1.07 -8.36 9.37
N GLY A 75 -1.20 -8.76 8.12
CA GLY A 75 -0.12 -8.73 7.15
C GLY A 75 -0.60 -9.19 5.77
N PHE A 76 0.29 -9.14 4.77
CA PHE A 76 -0.06 -9.60 3.43
C PHE A 76 -0.42 -11.10 3.41
N PRO A 77 -1.43 -11.51 2.62
CA PRO A 77 -1.83 -12.91 2.53
C PRO A 77 -0.73 -13.77 1.90
N ASN A 78 -0.07 -13.26 0.87
CA ASN A 78 1.00 -13.91 0.14
C ASN A 78 1.91 -12.87 -0.54
N LEU A 79 3.02 -13.34 -1.13
CA LEU A 79 4.02 -12.49 -1.79
C LEU A 79 3.46 -11.76 -3.03
N GLU A 80 2.52 -12.36 -3.76
CA GLU A 80 1.93 -11.76 -4.95
C GLU A 80 1.15 -10.47 -4.61
N VAL A 81 0.34 -10.51 -3.55
CA VAL A 81 -0.43 -9.35 -3.08
C VAL A 81 0.51 -8.27 -2.53
N GLU A 82 1.56 -8.67 -1.80
CA GLU A 82 2.59 -7.75 -1.31
C GLU A 82 3.32 -7.04 -2.45
N GLU A 83 3.84 -7.79 -3.42
CA GLU A 83 4.52 -7.23 -4.58
C GLU A 83 3.60 -6.34 -5.42
N GLY A 84 2.35 -6.76 -5.62
CA GLY A 84 1.35 -5.98 -6.34
C GLY A 84 1.07 -4.65 -5.66
N PHE A 85 0.88 -4.69 -4.33
CA PHE A 85 0.66 -3.49 -3.54
C PHE A 85 1.86 -2.54 -3.57
N VAL A 86 3.08 -3.05 -3.40
CA VAL A 86 4.30 -2.22 -3.46
C VAL A 86 4.51 -1.62 -4.86
N LYS A 87 4.35 -2.41 -5.93
CA LYS A 87 4.45 -1.93 -7.32
C LYS A 87 3.42 -0.83 -7.58
N TYR A 88 2.19 -1.03 -7.12
CA TYR A 88 1.13 -0.04 -7.20
C TYR A 88 1.54 1.25 -6.49
N LEU A 89 1.98 1.19 -5.23
CA LEU A 89 2.43 2.39 -4.50
C LEU A 89 3.59 3.10 -5.20
N LEU A 90 4.59 2.36 -5.68
CA LEU A 90 5.72 2.92 -6.41
C LEU A 90 5.30 3.74 -7.63
N LEU A 91 4.29 3.31 -8.39
CA LEU A 91 3.76 4.09 -9.51
C LEU A 91 3.22 5.45 -9.06
N PHE A 92 2.65 5.55 -7.86
CA PHE A 92 2.07 6.79 -7.32
C PHE A 92 3.06 7.68 -6.57
N TYR A 93 4.10 7.13 -5.97
CA TYR A 93 5.19 7.91 -5.39
C TYR A 93 6.16 8.42 -6.47
N THR A 94 6.40 7.63 -7.51
CA THR A 94 7.27 8.06 -8.63
C THR A 94 6.55 8.93 -9.64
N SER A 95 5.21 8.86 -9.79
CA SER A 95 4.46 9.82 -10.62
C SER A 95 4.33 11.22 -9.99
N VAL A 96 4.54 11.37 -8.68
CA VAL A 96 4.78 12.68 -8.05
C VAL A 96 6.18 13.22 -8.39
N SER A 97 7.04 12.40 -9.01
CA SER A 97 8.30 12.79 -9.64
C SER A 97 8.39 12.27 -11.06
N ALA A 98 7.53 12.74 -11.95
CA ALA A 98 7.85 12.69 -13.38
C ALA A 98 7.78 14.10 -13.98
N PRO A 99 8.79 14.52 -14.77
CA PRO A 99 9.65 13.62 -15.53
C PRO A 99 11.15 13.87 -15.32
N LYS A 100 11.91 12.80 -15.04
CA LYS A 100 13.17 12.63 -15.76
C LYS A 100 12.99 11.46 -16.70
N THR A 101 12.45 11.79 -17.87
CA THR A 101 12.42 10.90 -19.03
C THR A 101 13.82 10.33 -19.28
N PRO A 102 13.95 9.17 -19.96
CA PRO A 102 15.25 8.64 -20.41
C PRO A 102 16.10 9.65 -21.20
N PHE A 103 15.46 10.71 -21.71
CA PHE A 103 16.08 11.84 -22.38
C PHE A 103 16.92 12.74 -21.44
N GLU A 104 16.49 12.98 -20.20
CA GLU A 104 17.21 13.80 -19.21
C GLU A 104 18.47 13.08 -18.68
N ILE A 105 18.43 11.75 -18.55
CA ILE A 105 19.59 10.93 -18.18
C ILE A 105 20.67 11.02 -19.27
N ARG A 106 20.27 11.01 -20.55
CA ARG A 106 21.21 11.20 -21.67
C ARG A 106 21.81 12.61 -21.74
N ARG A 107 21.07 13.64 -21.33
CA ARG A 107 21.60 15.02 -21.28
C ARG A 107 22.63 15.19 -20.18
N PHE A 108 22.38 14.63 -18.99
CA PHE A 108 23.32 14.69 -17.87
C PHE A 108 24.65 13.99 -18.16
N VAL A 109 24.63 12.86 -18.87
CA VAL A 109 25.86 12.15 -19.28
C VAL A 109 26.67 12.94 -20.31
N ARG A 110 26.03 13.77 -21.15
CA ARG A 110 26.70 14.60 -22.15
C ARG A 110 27.25 15.94 -21.63
N GLU A 111 26.80 16.40 -20.47
CA GLU A 111 27.28 17.65 -19.86
C GLU A 111 28.48 17.44 -18.92
N VAL A 112 28.82 16.18 -18.61
CA VAL A 112 29.93 15.80 -17.73
C VAL A 112 31.15 15.28 -18.52
N GLU A 113 31.03 15.18 -19.85
CA GLU A 113 32.16 15.11 -20.81
C GLU A 113 32.46 16.51 -21.36
#